data_AF-A0A7J2TPK8-F1
#
_entry.id   AF-A0A7J2TPK8-F1
#
_cell.length_a   1.000
_cell.length_b   1.000
_cell.length_c   1.000
_cell.angle_alpha   90.00
_cell.angle_beta   90.00
_cell.angle_gamma   90.00
#
_symmetry.space_group_name_H-M   'P 1'
#
loop_
_entity.id
_entity.type
_entity.pdbx_description
1 polymer ?
#
loop_
_entity_poly.entity_id
_entity_poly.type
_entity_poly.pdbx_seq_one_letter_code
_entity_poly.pdbx_strand_id
1 'polypeptide(L)'
;MSEEKFIYKAENGNTCEIVDTFAEMFPLWAGRVLITAENEKWALTAATVATGFATSVIMSPAEAGLECIVSADKTPDNRIGALIQIYNRNRFDLKNQMILRIGQCIMTCPTTSAFDALPNAKRRLKVGRAIRLFGDGFQRKGLVGNRKVWKIPVMEGDFIVEDAFGVAEAVAGGNFLIMAKDKTSGLKAAEEAVSAIKAKASEVIMPFPGGICRSGSKAGSLKYKLKASTNHPFCPGLRTVVPDSQLAEGVNCVYEIVVNGLTVDAVKKAMSAGVKAAASVSGVVRISAGNYGGKLGPYKAFLKEVIELS
;
A
#
# COMPACT_ATOMS: atom_id res chain seq x y z
N MET A 1 -20.62 -17.87 19.70
CA MET A 1 -19.33 -17.84 20.41
C MET A 1 -19.03 -16.38 20.69
N SER A 2 -18.80 -16.03 21.95
CA SER A 2 -18.42 -14.67 22.32
C SER A 2 -17.09 -14.32 21.64
N GLU A 3 -17.07 -13.22 20.88
CA GLU A 3 -15.85 -12.70 20.27
C GLU A 3 -14.84 -12.33 21.38
N GLU A 4 -13.70 -13.02 21.43
CA GLU A 4 -12.64 -12.76 22.40
C GLU A 4 -12.01 -11.38 22.14
N LYS A 5 -11.71 -10.65 23.22
CA LYS A 5 -11.23 -9.27 23.18
C LYS A 5 -10.23 -9.02 24.29
N PHE A 6 -9.35 -8.05 24.08
CA PHE A 6 -8.42 -7.56 25.09
C PHE A 6 -8.39 -6.03 25.08
N ILE A 7 -7.95 -5.43 26.18
CA ILE A 7 -7.86 -3.98 26.32
C ILE A 7 -6.43 -3.54 26.02
N TYR A 8 -6.29 -2.62 25.06
CA TYR A 8 -5.05 -1.89 24.86
C TYR A 8 -5.11 -0.57 25.62
N LYS A 9 -4.04 -0.25 26.35
CA LYS A 9 -3.86 1.02 27.03
C LYS A 9 -2.75 1.80 26.32
N ALA A 10 -3.13 2.87 25.65
CA ALA A 10 -2.21 3.77 24.97
C ALA A 10 -1.38 4.59 25.98
N GLU A 11 -0.22 5.09 25.53
CA GLU A 11 0.68 5.92 26.34
C GLU A 11 0.00 7.21 26.84
N ASN A 12 -0.93 7.76 26.06
CA ASN A 12 -1.72 8.94 26.44
C ASN A 12 -2.87 8.64 27.42
N GLY A 13 -2.94 7.40 27.95
CA GLY A 13 -3.95 6.95 28.89
C GLY A 13 -5.28 6.51 28.25
N ASN A 14 -5.47 6.69 26.95
CA ASN A 14 -6.66 6.20 26.26
C ASN A 14 -6.70 4.67 26.29
N THR A 15 -7.90 4.10 26.40
CA THR A 15 -8.09 2.65 26.33
C THR A 15 -8.98 2.29 25.15
N CYS A 16 -8.67 1.18 24.50
CA CYS A 16 -9.41 0.71 23.33
C CYS A 16 -9.59 -0.81 23.40
N GLU A 17 -10.79 -1.30 23.09
CA GLU A 17 -11.03 -2.72 22.91
C GLU A 17 -10.40 -3.18 21.59
N ILE A 18 -9.65 -4.28 21.62
CA ILE A 18 -9.12 -4.94 20.43
C ILE A 18 -9.67 -6.36 20.39
N VAL A 19 -10.21 -6.74 19.23
CA VAL A 19 -10.67 -8.11 18.98
C VAL A 19 -9.46 -9.04 18.88
N ASP A 20 -9.50 -10.18 19.57
CA ASP A 20 -8.52 -11.27 19.43
C ASP A 20 -8.78 -12.02 18.11
N THR A 21 -8.32 -11.41 17.02
CA THR A 21 -8.49 -11.88 15.65
C THR A 21 -7.22 -11.62 14.84
N PHE A 22 -7.24 -11.93 13.55
CA PHE A 22 -6.14 -11.72 12.64
C PHE A 22 -6.58 -11.09 11.31
N ALA A 23 -5.65 -10.39 10.67
CA ALA A 23 -5.75 -10.03 9.26
C ALA A 23 -5.25 -11.19 8.39
N GLU A 24 -6.01 -11.54 7.35
CA GLU A 24 -5.63 -12.57 6.39
C GLU A 24 -5.06 -11.93 5.12
N MET A 25 -3.83 -12.29 4.77
CA MET A 25 -3.05 -11.61 3.73
C MET A 25 -2.67 -12.57 2.59
N PHE A 26 -2.39 -12.01 1.43
CA PHE A 26 -2.28 -12.73 0.17
C PHE A 26 -0.92 -12.51 -0.50
N PRO A 27 -0.35 -13.52 -1.16
CA PRO A 27 0.85 -13.35 -1.96
C PRO A 27 0.52 -12.57 -3.25
N LEU A 28 1.30 -11.53 -3.53
CA LEU A 28 1.33 -10.84 -4.82
C LEU A 28 2.79 -10.71 -5.30
N TRP A 29 2.97 -10.29 -6.55
CA TRP A 29 4.27 -9.84 -7.05
C TRP A 29 4.39 -8.34 -6.90
N ALA A 30 5.52 -7.86 -6.40
CA ALA A 30 5.82 -6.44 -6.27
C ALA A 30 7.05 -6.03 -7.09
N GLY A 31 6.97 -4.85 -7.70
CA GLY A 31 8.11 -4.08 -8.17
C GLY A 31 8.25 -2.82 -7.31
N ARG A 32 9.49 -2.43 -6.99
CA ARG A 32 9.79 -1.19 -6.26
C ARG A 32 10.62 -0.28 -7.16
N VAL A 33 10.17 0.95 -7.31
CA VAL A 33 10.77 1.92 -8.24
C VAL A 33 11.20 3.13 -7.43
N LEU A 34 12.46 3.52 -7.57
CA LEU A 34 12.96 4.81 -7.12
C LEU A 34 12.81 5.80 -8.26
N ILE A 35 11.99 6.82 -8.06
CA ILE A 35 11.86 7.96 -8.97
C ILE A 35 12.72 9.08 -8.42
N THR A 36 13.67 9.60 -9.17
CA THR A 36 14.42 10.81 -8.78
C THR A 36 14.00 11.98 -9.65
N ALA A 37 14.09 13.20 -9.12
CA ALA A 37 13.71 14.41 -9.82
C ALA A 37 14.54 15.60 -9.33
N GLU A 38 14.38 16.77 -9.96
CA GLU A 38 15.08 18.00 -9.58
C GLU A 38 14.83 18.40 -8.12
N ASN A 39 13.61 18.19 -7.63
CA ASN A 39 13.22 18.50 -6.26
C ASN A 39 12.05 17.61 -5.80
N GLU A 40 11.72 17.68 -4.51
CA GLU A 40 10.71 16.84 -3.88
C GLU A 40 9.34 16.98 -4.55
N LYS A 41 8.97 18.21 -4.94
CA LYS A 41 7.72 18.49 -5.63
C LYS A 41 7.56 17.64 -6.89
N TRP A 42 8.59 17.57 -7.73
CA TRP A 42 8.54 16.79 -8.97
C TRP A 42 8.60 15.28 -8.73
N ALA A 43 9.41 14.82 -7.76
CA ALA A 43 9.44 13.41 -7.38
C ALA A 43 8.08 12.93 -6.86
N LEU A 44 7.43 13.72 -6.01
CA LEU A 44 6.07 13.45 -5.50
C LEU A 44 5.00 13.54 -6.58
N THR A 45 5.13 14.49 -7.51
CA THR A 45 4.20 14.61 -8.65
C THR A 45 4.23 13.34 -9.49
N ALA A 46 5.42 12.88 -9.89
CA ALA A 46 5.60 11.64 -10.64
C ALA A 46 5.08 10.42 -9.86
N ALA A 47 5.43 10.29 -8.58
CA ALA A 47 4.96 9.21 -7.73
C ALA A 47 3.44 9.18 -7.64
N THR A 48 2.80 10.32 -7.36
CA THR A 48 1.35 10.44 -7.20
C THR A 48 0.61 10.00 -8.47
N VAL A 49 1.02 10.50 -9.64
CA VAL A 49 0.41 10.13 -10.91
C VAL A 49 0.67 8.66 -11.24
N ALA A 50 1.90 8.18 -11.06
CA ALA A 50 2.28 6.79 -11.34
C ALA A 50 1.57 5.78 -10.44
N THR A 51 1.16 6.17 -9.22
CA THR A 51 0.41 5.31 -8.29
C THR A 51 -1.10 5.57 -8.32
N GLY A 52 -1.58 6.47 -9.17
CA GLY A 52 -3.00 6.76 -9.35
C GLY A 52 -3.77 5.58 -9.95
N PHE A 53 -5.09 5.52 -9.70
CA PHE A 53 -5.99 4.45 -10.15
C PHE A 53 -5.41 3.05 -9.89
N ALA A 54 -4.99 2.80 -8.65
CA ALA A 54 -4.29 1.58 -8.26
C ALA A 54 -4.64 1.13 -6.83
N THR A 55 -5.92 1.11 -6.48
CA THR A 55 -6.33 0.85 -5.09
C THR A 55 -6.49 -0.63 -4.78
N SER A 56 -6.99 -1.43 -5.73
CA SER A 56 -7.18 -2.86 -5.53
C SER A 56 -7.12 -3.64 -6.84
N VAL A 57 -6.34 -4.73 -6.88
CA VAL A 57 -6.25 -5.64 -8.05
C VAL A 57 -7.55 -6.40 -8.34
N ILE A 58 -8.63 -6.17 -7.57
CA ILE A 58 -9.97 -6.67 -7.89
C ILE A 58 -10.50 -5.99 -9.17
N MET A 59 -10.28 -4.68 -9.32
CA MET A 59 -10.79 -3.88 -10.44
C MET A 59 -9.86 -2.75 -10.90
N SER A 60 -8.91 -2.29 -10.10
CA SER A 60 -7.83 -1.43 -10.58
C SER A 60 -6.82 -2.26 -11.39
N PRO A 61 -6.12 -1.66 -12.37
CA PRO A 61 -5.11 -2.35 -13.17
C PRO A 61 -3.93 -2.90 -12.35
N ALA A 62 -3.65 -2.31 -11.19
CA ALA A 62 -2.63 -2.71 -10.22
C ALA A 62 -3.04 -2.28 -8.81
N GLU A 63 -2.28 -2.70 -7.81
CA GLU A 63 -2.19 -2.00 -6.52
C GLU A 63 -0.88 -1.20 -6.50
N ALA A 64 -0.90 0.07 -6.13
CA ALA A 64 0.31 0.88 -6.08
C ALA A 64 0.22 2.01 -5.07
N GLY A 65 1.37 2.48 -4.59
CA GLY A 65 1.43 3.56 -3.61
C GLY A 65 2.84 4.11 -3.43
N LEU A 66 2.90 5.33 -2.88
CA LEU A 66 4.13 5.94 -2.37
C LEU A 66 4.53 5.23 -1.08
N GLU A 67 5.78 4.79 -1.01
CA GLU A 67 6.41 4.25 0.18
C GLU A 67 6.99 5.38 1.04
N CYS A 68 7.99 6.10 0.51
CA CYS A 68 8.63 7.22 1.22
C CYS A 68 9.48 8.11 0.29
N ILE A 69 9.94 9.25 0.82
CA ILE A 69 10.95 10.11 0.20
C ILE A 69 12.36 9.61 0.55
N VAL A 70 13.28 9.74 -0.40
CA VAL A 70 14.68 9.36 -0.29
C VAL A 70 15.54 10.60 -0.51
N SER A 71 16.45 10.84 0.43
CA SER A 71 17.41 11.95 0.35
C SER A 71 18.42 11.74 -0.77
N ALA A 72 18.94 12.84 -1.32
CA ALA A 72 19.82 12.84 -2.50
C ALA A 72 21.09 11.99 -2.32
N ASP A 73 21.67 11.95 -1.13
CA ASP A 73 22.86 11.15 -0.78
C ASP A 73 22.65 9.63 -0.88
N LYS A 74 21.39 9.18 -0.98
CA LYS A 74 21.02 7.76 -1.05
C LYS A 74 20.56 7.33 -2.45
N THR A 75 20.59 8.22 -3.44
CA THR A 75 20.13 7.95 -4.80
C THR A 75 21.31 7.85 -5.78
N PRO A 76 21.17 7.09 -6.87
CA PRO A 76 22.30 6.82 -7.76
C PRO A 76 22.76 8.03 -8.58
N ASP A 77 21.92 9.06 -8.70
CA ASP A 77 22.19 10.29 -9.44
C ASP A 77 22.35 11.53 -8.54
N ASN A 78 22.42 11.34 -7.21
CA ASN A 78 22.54 12.41 -6.21
C ASN A 78 21.39 13.44 -6.25
N ARG A 79 20.17 12.99 -6.55
CA ARG A 79 18.96 13.82 -6.55
C ARG A 79 17.92 13.27 -5.59
N ILE A 80 17.05 14.14 -5.08
CA ILE A 80 15.96 13.69 -4.20
C ILE A 80 15.05 12.71 -4.95
N GLY A 81 14.55 11.71 -4.23
CA GLY A 81 13.72 10.68 -4.82
C GLY A 81 12.50 10.30 -4.02
N ALA A 82 11.61 9.55 -4.67
CA ALA A 82 10.41 8.95 -4.10
C ALA A 82 10.41 7.46 -4.44
N LEU A 83 10.25 6.62 -3.43
CA LEU A 83 10.05 5.19 -3.60
C LEU A 83 8.57 4.91 -3.78
N ILE A 84 8.23 4.20 -4.85
CA ILE A 84 6.89 3.64 -5.05
C ILE A 84 6.95 2.12 -5.13
N GLN A 85 5.83 1.49 -4.80
CA GLN A 85 5.64 0.06 -5.02
C GLN A 85 4.44 -0.17 -5.94
N ILE A 86 4.54 -1.18 -6.80
CA ILE A 86 3.49 -1.61 -7.74
C ILE A 86 3.33 -3.12 -7.59
N TYR A 87 2.09 -3.56 -7.42
CA TYR A 87 1.69 -4.92 -7.11
C TYR A 87 0.77 -5.49 -8.18
N ASN A 88 0.94 -6.77 -8.49
CA ASN A 88 0.00 -7.52 -9.32
C ASN A 88 0.01 -9.02 -8.99
N ARG A 89 -0.98 -9.76 -9.50
CA ARG A 89 -1.17 -11.20 -9.23
C ARG A 89 -0.08 -12.07 -9.84
N ASN A 90 0.49 -11.62 -10.96
CA ASN A 90 1.55 -12.34 -11.66
C ASN A 90 2.57 -11.38 -12.27
N ARG A 91 3.73 -11.92 -12.64
CA ARG A 91 4.86 -11.15 -13.18
C ARG A 91 4.61 -10.54 -14.55
N PHE A 92 3.72 -11.13 -15.35
CA PHE A 92 3.40 -10.60 -16.69
C PHE A 92 2.60 -9.30 -16.56
N ASP A 93 1.52 -9.33 -15.78
CA ASP A 93 0.69 -8.16 -15.52
C ASP A 93 1.48 -7.09 -14.75
N LEU A 94 2.32 -7.50 -13.78
CA LEU A 94 3.22 -6.58 -13.10
C LEU A 94 4.17 -5.88 -14.08
N LYS A 95 4.83 -6.63 -14.97
CA LYS A 95 5.71 -6.05 -16.00
C LYS A 95 4.97 -5.01 -16.85
N ASN A 96 3.78 -5.35 -17.31
CA ASN A 96 2.97 -4.47 -18.14
C ASN A 96 2.59 -3.20 -17.38
N GLN A 97 2.15 -3.33 -16.13
CA GLN A 97 1.80 -2.18 -15.29
C GLN A 97 3.00 -1.28 -14.96
N MET A 98 4.19 -1.86 -14.73
CA MET A 98 5.41 -1.07 -14.54
C MET A 98 5.79 -0.31 -15.83
N ILE A 99 5.71 -0.95 -17.01
CA ILE A 99 5.99 -0.29 -18.29
C ILE A 99 5.02 0.88 -18.52
N LEU A 100 3.72 0.65 -18.33
CA LEU A 100 2.69 1.68 -18.54
C LEU A 100 2.86 2.85 -17.57
N ARG A 101 3.05 2.58 -16.27
CA ARG A 101 3.18 3.62 -15.26
C ARG A 101 4.49 4.38 -15.37
N ILE A 102 5.62 3.71 -15.60
CA ILE A 102 6.89 4.41 -15.82
C ILE A 102 6.85 5.18 -17.15
N GLY A 103 6.34 4.59 -18.23
CA GLY A 103 6.32 5.23 -19.54
C GLY A 103 5.33 6.40 -19.66
N GLN A 104 4.16 6.33 -19.02
CA GLN A 104 3.10 7.33 -19.19
C GLN A 104 3.00 8.33 -18.03
N CYS A 105 3.62 8.05 -16.89
CA CYS A 105 3.53 8.90 -15.70
C CYS A 105 4.89 9.39 -15.20
N ILE A 106 5.97 8.62 -15.40
CA ILE A 106 7.31 9.01 -14.94
C ILE A 106 8.08 9.65 -16.10
N MET A 107 8.29 8.94 -17.22
CA MET A 107 8.99 9.48 -18.40
C MET A 107 8.43 10.81 -18.92
N THR A 108 7.12 11.01 -18.78
CA THR A 108 6.41 12.23 -19.20
C THR A 108 6.43 13.34 -18.14
N CYS A 109 6.87 13.04 -16.91
CA CYS A 109 6.97 14.01 -15.82
C CYS A 109 8.33 14.72 -15.86
N PRO A 110 8.37 16.07 -15.75
CA PRO A 110 9.59 16.85 -15.82
C PRO A 110 10.70 16.37 -14.90
N THR A 111 11.93 16.41 -15.41
CA THR A 111 13.20 16.14 -14.70
C THR A 111 13.39 14.71 -14.23
N THR A 112 12.44 13.81 -14.43
CA THR A 112 12.46 12.53 -13.72
C THR A 112 13.50 11.53 -14.26
N SER A 113 13.88 10.59 -13.40
CA SER A 113 14.55 9.36 -13.77
C SER A 113 13.98 8.19 -12.96
N ALA A 114 14.08 6.96 -13.48
CA ALA A 114 13.52 5.77 -12.84
C ALA A 114 14.56 4.66 -12.65
N PHE A 115 14.77 4.27 -11.39
CA PHE A 115 15.77 3.28 -10.97
C PHE A 115 15.13 2.12 -10.21
N ASP A 116 15.79 0.97 -10.25
CA ASP A 116 15.41 -0.20 -9.48
C ASP A 116 15.66 0.00 -7.99
N ALA A 117 14.67 -0.32 -7.16
CA ALA A 117 14.81 -0.29 -5.70
C ALA A 117 14.81 -1.69 -5.06
N LEU A 118 15.01 -2.75 -5.86
CA LEU A 118 15.23 -4.13 -5.43
C LEU A 118 16.53 -4.72 -6.01
N PRO A 119 17.71 -4.14 -5.68
CA PRO A 119 18.97 -4.54 -6.31
C PRO A 119 19.34 -6.02 -6.08
N ASN A 120 18.93 -6.59 -4.95
CA ASN A 120 19.21 -7.97 -4.57
C ASN A 120 18.16 -8.99 -5.08
N ALA A 121 17.18 -8.54 -5.89
CA ALA A 121 16.15 -9.45 -6.39
C ALA A 121 16.72 -10.49 -7.36
N LYS A 122 16.42 -11.76 -7.10
CA LYS A 122 16.78 -12.89 -7.97
C LYS A 122 16.14 -12.80 -9.35
N ARG A 123 14.93 -12.23 -9.42
CA ARG A 123 14.16 -12.07 -10.65
C ARG A 123 14.12 -10.61 -11.04
N ARG A 124 14.36 -10.34 -12.33
CA ARG A 124 14.33 -8.98 -12.88
C ARG A 124 13.47 -8.92 -14.14
N LEU A 125 12.69 -7.85 -14.26
CA LEU A 125 11.86 -7.55 -15.42
C LEU A 125 12.54 -6.47 -16.27
N LYS A 126 12.68 -6.74 -17.57
CA LYS A 126 13.31 -5.83 -18.55
C LYS A 126 12.37 -4.65 -18.90
N VAL A 127 12.01 -3.84 -17.91
CA VAL A 127 11.04 -2.73 -18.02
C VAL A 127 11.66 -1.53 -18.75
N GLY A 128 12.79 -1.00 -18.28
CA GLY A 128 13.49 0.09 -18.98
C GLY A 128 13.92 -0.31 -20.38
N ARG A 129 14.31 -1.59 -20.57
CA ARG A 129 14.55 -2.11 -21.92
C ARG A 129 13.32 -2.01 -22.81
N ALA A 130 12.10 -2.23 -22.32
CA ALA A 130 10.91 -2.06 -23.16
C ALA A 130 10.66 -0.58 -23.47
N ILE A 131 10.74 0.29 -22.45
CA ILE A 131 10.47 1.73 -22.56
C ILE A 131 11.45 2.43 -23.52
N ARG A 132 12.72 1.99 -23.57
CA ARG A 132 13.76 2.58 -24.43
C ARG A 132 13.37 2.71 -25.91
N LEU A 133 12.45 1.87 -26.39
CA LEU A 133 12.01 1.89 -27.78
C LEU A 133 11.31 3.19 -28.16
N PHE A 134 10.82 3.96 -27.17
CA PHE A 134 10.31 5.30 -27.38
C PHE A 134 11.34 6.24 -28.00
N GLY A 135 12.64 6.00 -27.77
CA GLY A 135 13.72 6.79 -28.37
C GLY A 135 13.93 6.56 -29.87
N ASP A 136 13.12 5.73 -30.53
CA ASP A 136 13.10 5.52 -31.99
C ASP A 136 14.48 5.30 -32.63
N GLY A 137 15.33 4.51 -31.96
CA GLY A 137 16.69 4.21 -32.43
C GLY A 137 17.77 5.17 -31.92
N PHE A 138 17.39 6.33 -31.37
CA PHE A 138 18.31 7.31 -30.79
C PHE A 138 18.65 7.04 -29.32
N GLN A 139 17.99 6.09 -28.67
CA GLN A 139 18.31 5.73 -27.29
C GLN A 139 19.73 5.17 -27.15
N ARG A 140 20.43 5.58 -26.08
CA ARG A 140 21.81 5.19 -25.81
C ARG A 140 21.90 4.38 -24.52
N LYS A 141 22.84 3.43 -24.46
CA LYS A 141 23.22 2.79 -23.19
C LYS A 141 24.04 3.78 -22.37
N GLY A 142 23.92 3.71 -21.05
CA GLY A 142 24.71 4.51 -20.14
C GLY A 142 24.91 3.85 -18.79
N LEU A 143 25.62 4.56 -17.92
CA LEU A 143 25.77 4.24 -16.52
C LEU A 143 25.38 5.47 -15.69
N VAL A 144 24.71 5.22 -14.57
CA VAL A 144 24.50 6.19 -13.48
C VAL A 144 24.93 5.49 -12.20
N GLY A 145 26.01 5.99 -11.58
CA GLY A 145 26.78 5.18 -10.64
C GLY A 145 27.22 3.86 -11.27
N ASN A 146 26.89 2.74 -10.65
CA ASN A 146 27.13 1.39 -11.17
C ASN A 146 25.93 0.77 -11.90
N ARG A 147 24.85 1.54 -12.12
CA ARG A 147 23.58 1.03 -12.67
C ARG A 147 23.56 1.15 -14.19
N LYS A 148 23.17 0.06 -14.86
CA LYS A 148 22.99 0.02 -16.33
C LYS A 148 21.68 0.68 -16.71
N VAL A 149 21.77 1.80 -17.41
CA VAL A 149 20.60 2.60 -17.80
C VAL A 149 20.48 2.75 -19.31
N TRP A 150 19.28 3.15 -19.73
CA TRP A 150 19.00 3.73 -21.04
C TRP A 150 18.84 5.24 -20.88
N LYS A 151 19.47 5.99 -21.78
CA LYS A 151 19.23 7.42 -22.00
C LYS A 151 18.32 7.55 -23.22
N ILE A 152 17.11 8.03 -23.02
CA ILE A 152 16.07 8.13 -24.04
C ILE A 152 15.89 9.62 -24.37
N PRO A 153 16.23 10.07 -25.58
CA PRO A 153 16.01 11.46 -25.97
C PRO A 153 14.53 11.82 -25.90
N VAL A 154 14.21 12.91 -25.21
CA VAL A 154 12.89 13.53 -25.06
C VAL A 154 13.03 15.04 -25.19
N MET A 155 11.91 15.79 -25.23
CA MET A 155 11.96 17.25 -25.44
C MET A 155 12.79 18.01 -24.40
N GLU A 156 12.76 17.56 -23.14
CA GLU A 156 13.51 18.19 -22.04
C GLU A 156 15.01 17.86 -22.05
N GLY A 157 15.43 16.80 -22.76
CA GLY A 157 16.78 16.25 -22.69
C GLY A 157 16.78 14.72 -22.78
N ASP A 158 17.42 14.05 -21.83
CA ASP A 158 17.43 12.59 -21.74
C ASP A 158 16.57 12.11 -20.56
N PHE A 159 15.55 11.29 -20.81
CA PHE A 159 14.93 10.49 -19.76
C PHE A 159 15.81 9.28 -19.43
N ILE A 160 16.13 9.11 -18.16
CA ILE A 160 17.00 8.01 -17.69
C ILE A 160 16.15 6.92 -17.03
N VAL A 161 16.31 5.68 -17.50
CA VAL A 161 15.64 4.51 -16.92
C VAL A 161 16.57 3.30 -16.84
N GLU A 162 16.58 2.62 -15.69
CA GLU A 162 17.39 1.41 -15.50
C GLU A 162 16.93 0.24 -16.40
N ASP A 163 17.87 -0.53 -16.99
CA ASP A 163 17.57 -1.56 -18.02
C ASP A 163 16.53 -2.59 -17.54
N ALA A 164 16.62 -2.98 -16.27
CA ALA A 164 15.75 -3.96 -15.66
C ALA A 164 15.52 -3.66 -14.18
N PHE A 165 14.32 -4.01 -13.70
CA PHE A 165 13.87 -3.79 -12.33
C PHE A 165 13.71 -5.12 -11.61
N GLY A 166 14.17 -5.20 -10.37
CA GLY A 166 13.94 -6.34 -9.51
C GLY A 166 12.46 -6.51 -9.19
N VAL A 167 12.05 -7.75 -8.97
CA VAL A 167 10.71 -8.08 -8.47
C VAL A 167 10.77 -9.13 -7.38
N ALA A 168 9.87 -9.02 -6.42
CA ALA A 168 9.76 -9.91 -5.27
C ALA A 168 8.36 -10.52 -5.18
N GLU A 169 8.27 -11.72 -4.62
CA GLU A 169 7.02 -12.19 -4.02
C GLU A 169 6.83 -11.40 -2.72
N ALA A 170 5.68 -10.76 -2.60
CA ALA A 170 5.36 -9.77 -1.58
C ALA A 170 3.96 -10.07 -0.99
N VAL A 171 3.58 -9.30 0.02
CA VAL A 171 2.37 -9.53 0.79
C VAL A 171 1.40 -8.38 0.59
N ALA A 172 0.13 -8.69 0.36
CA ALA A 172 -0.94 -7.71 0.21
C ALA A 172 -2.12 -8.02 1.13
N GLY A 173 -2.84 -6.98 1.55
CA GLY A 173 -4.07 -7.13 2.32
C GLY A 173 -3.88 -7.25 3.83
N GLY A 174 -2.72 -6.92 4.38
CA GLY A 174 -2.61 -6.66 5.82
C GLY A 174 -3.57 -5.55 6.18
N ASN A 175 -4.40 -5.72 7.21
CA ASN A 175 -5.46 -4.75 7.46
C ASN A 175 -5.88 -4.68 8.93
N PHE A 176 -6.50 -3.57 9.28
CA PHE A 176 -7.25 -3.43 10.53
C PHE A 176 -8.42 -2.49 10.33
N LEU A 177 -9.48 -2.73 11.10
CA LEU A 177 -10.73 -1.99 11.11
C LEU A 177 -10.75 -1.07 12.33
N ILE A 178 -11.03 0.21 12.11
CA ILE A 178 -11.20 1.23 13.13
C ILE A 178 -12.70 1.47 13.28
N MET A 179 -13.27 1.04 14.41
CA MET A 179 -14.70 1.23 14.72
C MET A 179 -14.85 2.39 15.70
N ALA A 180 -15.50 3.46 15.27
CA ALA A 180 -15.59 4.70 16.02
C ALA A 180 -17.03 5.13 16.28
N LYS A 181 -17.20 5.97 17.31
CA LYS A 181 -18.50 6.48 17.73
C LYS A 181 -19.14 7.44 16.72
N ASP A 182 -18.33 8.07 15.88
CA ASP A 182 -18.76 9.01 14.85
C ASP A 182 -17.71 9.10 13.75
N LYS A 183 -18.08 9.75 12.63
CA LYS A 183 -17.20 9.90 11.45
C LYS A 183 -15.95 10.73 11.78
N THR A 184 -16.07 11.75 12.61
CA THR A 184 -14.96 12.66 12.97
C THR A 184 -13.85 11.90 13.70
N SER A 185 -14.22 11.14 14.73
CA SER A 185 -13.30 10.32 15.52
C SER A 185 -12.69 9.21 14.67
N GLY A 186 -13.51 8.55 13.83
CA GLY A 186 -13.05 7.49 12.93
C GLY A 186 -12.05 7.97 11.89
N LEU A 187 -12.32 9.12 11.24
CA LEU A 187 -11.43 9.67 10.23
C LEU A 187 -10.11 10.13 10.86
N LYS A 188 -10.17 10.82 12.00
CA LYS A 188 -8.99 11.23 12.75
C LYS A 188 -8.11 10.01 13.10
N ALA A 189 -8.69 8.95 13.64
CA ALA A 189 -7.94 7.72 13.94
C ALA A 189 -7.30 7.09 12.70
N ALA A 190 -8.00 7.08 11.57
CA ALA A 190 -7.46 6.57 10.31
C ALA A 190 -6.29 7.44 9.80
N GLU A 191 -6.39 8.77 9.88
CA GLU A 191 -5.32 9.70 9.49
C GLU A 191 -4.09 9.60 10.41
N GLU A 192 -4.28 9.47 11.72
CA GLU A 192 -3.21 9.21 12.68
C GLU A 192 -2.52 7.88 12.41
N ALA A 193 -3.28 6.83 12.07
CA ALA A 193 -2.74 5.54 11.72
C ALA A 193 -1.89 5.57 10.44
N VAL A 194 -2.39 6.22 9.39
CA VAL A 194 -1.65 6.44 8.13
C VAL A 194 -0.36 7.22 8.40
N SER A 195 -0.42 8.27 9.22
CA SER A 195 0.74 9.10 9.58
C SER A 195 1.78 8.30 10.36
N ALA A 196 1.35 7.50 11.33
CA ALA A 196 2.22 6.63 12.10
C ALA A 196 2.89 5.56 11.23
N ILE A 197 2.15 4.95 10.31
CA ILE A 197 2.69 3.98 9.34
C ILE A 197 3.79 4.64 8.49
N LYS A 198 3.51 5.81 7.91
CA LYS A 198 4.50 6.54 7.09
C LYS A 198 5.75 6.94 7.87
N ALA A 199 5.61 7.25 9.16
CA ALA A 199 6.73 7.68 9.99
C ALA A 199 7.59 6.52 10.53
N LYS A 200 6.97 5.35 10.81
CA LYS A 200 7.62 4.25 11.55
C LYS A 200 7.88 3.00 10.73
N ALA A 201 7.19 2.81 9.61
CA ALA A 201 7.34 1.63 8.77
C ALA A 201 8.08 1.95 7.47
N SER A 202 8.81 0.96 6.97
CA SER A 202 9.46 0.97 5.66
C SER A 202 9.00 -0.23 4.85
N GLU A 203 9.24 -0.20 3.54
CA GLU A 203 8.92 -1.31 2.63
C GLU A 203 7.43 -1.67 2.55
N VAL A 204 6.55 -0.72 2.91
CA VAL A 204 5.09 -0.86 2.84
C VAL A 204 4.43 0.28 2.08
N ILE A 205 3.22 0.03 1.60
CA ILE A 205 2.32 1.06 1.05
C ILE A 205 0.90 0.87 1.59
N MET A 206 0.11 1.94 1.52
CA MET A 206 -1.33 1.91 1.78
C MET A 206 -2.06 2.33 0.49
N PRO A 207 -2.52 1.37 -0.34
CA PRO A 207 -2.91 1.66 -1.74
C PRO A 207 -4.25 2.38 -1.88
N PHE A 208 -5.07 2.45 -0.82
CA PHE A 208 -6.36 3.14 -0.86
C PHE A 208 -6.21 4.67 -0.85
N PRO A 209 -7.24 5.43 -1.24
CA PRO A 209 -7.16 6.90 -1.25
C PRO A 209 -6.80 7.47 0.13
N GLY A 210 -5.71 8.23 0.21
CA GLY A 210 -5.18 8.74 1.48
C GLY A 210 -4.68 7.65 2.43
N GLY A 211 -4.57 6.40 1.97
CA GLY A 211 -4.28 5.22 2.79
C GLY A 211 -5.51 4.60 3.47
N ILE A 212 -6.72 5.08 3.19
CA ILE A 212 -7.93 4.76 3.96
C ILE A 212 -9.01 4.15 3.06
N CYS A 213 -9.50 2.96 3.42
CA CYS A 213 -10.65 2.31 2.82
C CYS A 213 -11.92 2.61 3.64
N ARG A 214 -12.89 3.31 3.02
CA ARG A 214 -14.18 3.61 3.65
C ARG A 214 -15.29 2.61 3.33
N SER A 215 -15.11 1.83 2.27
CA SER A 215 -16.19 0.99 1.73
C SER A 215 -16.29 -0.35 2.45
N GLY A 216 -15.14 -0.97 2.76
CA GLY A 216 -15.05 -2.38 3.14
C GLY A 216 -15.60 -3.30 2.05
N SER A 217 -15.10 -4.52 1.94
CA SER A 217 -15.71 -5.50 1.04
C SER A 217 -15.70 -6.90 1.60
N LYS A 218 -16.66 -7.71 1.15
CA LYS A 218 -16.65 -9.16 1.34
C LYS A 218 -16.54 -9.84 -0.02
N ALA A 219 -16.01 -11.05 -0.03
CA ALA A 219 -16.01 -11.90 -1.21
C ALA A 219 -17.44 -12.25 -1.65
N GLY A 220 -17.70 -12.16 -2.95
CA GLY A 220 -19.00 -12.49 -3.52
C GLY A 220 -20.09 -11.45 -3.25
N SER A 221 -21.34 -11.85 -3.50
CA SER A 221 -22.55 -11.08 -3.20
C SER A 221 -23.70 -12.04 -2.88
N LEU A 222 -24.57 -11.64 -1.96
CA LEU A 222 -25.74 -12.42 -1.56
C LEU A 222 -26.84 -12.43 -2.63
N LYS A 223 -26.87 -11.40 -3.51
CA LYS A 223 -27.97 -11.17 -4.46
C LYS A 223 -27.55 -11.24 -5.93
N TYR A 224 -26.27 -11.02 -6.23
CA TYR A 224 -25.79 -10.80 -7.60
C TYR A 224 -24.53 -11.60 -7.89
N LYS A 225 -24.23 -11.85 -9.17
CA LYS A 225 -22.96 -12.47 -9.60
C LYS A 225 -21.83 -11.42 -9.63
N LEU A 226 -21.27 -11.11 -8.47
CA LEU A 226 -20.18 -10.14 -8.30
C LEU A 226 -18.98 -10.78 -7.60
N LYS A 227 -17.75 -10.35 -7.94
CA LYS A 227 -16.52 -10.79 -7.26
C LYS A 227 -16.44 -10.29 -5.82
N ALA A 228 -16.92 -9.07 -5.57
CA ALA A 228 -16.95 -8.45 -4.25
C ALA A 228 -18.21 -7.59 -4.11
N SER A 229 -18.64 -7.38 -2.88
CA SER A 229 -19.74 -6.47 -2.52
C SER A 229 -19.50 -5.86 -1.15
N THR A 230 -20.37 -4.93 -0.73
CA THR A 230 -20.25 -4.29 0.60
C THR A 230 -20.11 -5.31 1.73
N ASN A 231 -19.26 -5.02 2.70
CA ASN A 231 -19.12 -5.81 3.91
C ASN A 231 -20.24 -5.46 4.90
N HIS A 232 -21.47 -5.89 4.56
CA HIS A 232 -22.70 -5.58 5.30
C HIS A 232 -22.65 -5.81 6.82
N PRO A 233 -21.93 -6.79 7.40
CA PRO A 233 -21.85 -6.96 8.85
C PRO A 233 -21.12 -5.80 9.54
N PHE A 234 -20.32 -5.03 8.80
CA PHE A 234 -19.59 -3.86 9.29
C PHE A 234 -20.20 -2.53 8.83
N CYS A 235 -21.43 -2.53 8.33
CA CYS A 235 -22.12 -1.31 7.88
C CYS A 235 -22.97 -0.71 9.02
N PRO A 236 -22.64 0.47 9.57
CA PRO A 236 -23.38 1.04 10.70
C PRO A 236 -24.88 1.23 10.43
N GLY A 237 -25.25 1.67 9.22
CA GLY A 237 -26.64 1.85 8.83
C GLY A 237 -27.44 0.56 8.66
N LEU A 238 -26.79 -0.60 8.72
CA LEU A 238 -27.44 -1.92 8.64
C LEU A 238 -27.46 -2.67 9.97
N ARG A 239 -26.86 -2.11 11.05
CA ARG A 239 -26.68 -2.82 12.34
C ARG A 239 -27.97 -3.42 12.90
N THR A 240 -29.10 -2.72 12.79
CA THR A 240 -30.42 -3.17 13.28
C THR A 240 -31.22 -3.95 12.23
N VAL A 241 -30.73 -4.03 11.00
CA VAL A 241 -31.41 -4.65 9.85
C VAL A 241 -30.86 -6.05 9.57
N VAL A 242 -29.55 -6.25 9.72
CA VAL A 242 -28.90 -7.54 9.43
C VAL A 242 -28.60 -8.30 10.73
N PRO A 243 -28.96 -9.60 10.82
CA PRO A 243 -28.82 -10.37 12.05
C PRO A 243 -27.37 -10.74 12.39
N ASP A 244 -26.46 -10.67 11.42
CA ASP A 244 -25.06 -11.06 11.52
C ASP A 244 -24.11 -9.87 11.72
N SER A 245 -24.64 -8.69 12.05
CA SER A 245 -23.85 -7.48 12.32
C SER A 245 -22.71 -7.74 13.32
N GLN A 246 -21.50 -7.31 12.96
CA GLN A 246 -20.29 -7.38 13.78
C GLN A 246 -20.02 -6.08 14.56
N LEU A 247 -20.89 -5.08 14.43
CA LEU A 247 -20.72 -3.78 15.09
C LEU A 247 -21.31 -3.77 16.49
N ALA A 248 -20.50 -3.32 17.45
CA ALA A 248 -20.97 -3.04 18.80
C ALA A 248 -21.97 -1.88 18.84
N GLU A 249 -22.69 -1.79 19.96
CA GLU A 249 -23.42 -0.57 20.29
C GLU A 249 -22.46 0.63 20.35
N GLY A 250 -22.95 1.82 20.00
CA GLY A 250 -22.16 3.04 19.94
C GLY A 250 -21.25 3.19 18.71
N VAL A 251 -20.99 2.15 17.91
CA VAL A 251 -20.23 2.27 16.66
C VAL A 251 -21.10 2.84 15.54
N ASN A 252 -20.73 4.01 15.02
CA ASN A 252 -21.45 4.68 13.92
C ASN A 252 -20.58 4.98 12.69
N CYS A 253 -19.28 4.65 12.75
CA CYS A 253 -18.36 4.77 11.62
C CYS A 253 -17.32 3.65 11.65
N VAL A 254 -16.99 3.11 10.47
CA VAL A 254 -15.91 2.14 10.29
C VAL A 254 -15.02 2.61 9.15
N TYR A 255 -13.71 2.61 9.40
CA TYR A 255 -12.68 2.71 8.37
C TYR A 255 -11.78 1.49 8.41
N GLU A 256 -11.20 1.15 7.28
CA GLU A 256 -10.23 0.07 7.13
C GLU A 256 -8.91 0.68 6.63
N ILE A 257 -7.80 0.31 7.25
CA ILE A 257 -6.47 0.57 6.71
C ILE A 257 -5.98 -0.73 6.08
N VAL A 258 -5.58 -0.67 4.81
CA VAL A 258 -5.00 -1.80 4.08
C VAL A 258 -3.53 -1.49 3.80
N VAL A 259 -2.66 -2.45 4.08
CA VAL A 259 -1.21 -2.38 4.00
C VAL A 259 -0.72 -3.52 3.11
N ASN A 260 0.05 -3.16 2.09
CA ASN A 260 0.88 -4.09 1.34
C ASN A 260 2.33 -3.86 1.70
N GLY A 261 3.16 -4.90 1.62
CA GLY A 261 4.58 -4.78 1.92
C GLY A 261 5.42 -5.87 1.27
N LEU A 262 6.72 -5.60 1.17
CA LEU A 262 7.67 -6.54 0.56
C LEU A 262 7.83 -7.84 1.38
N THR A 263 7.57 -7.78 2.69
CA THR A 263 7.67 -8.93 3.60
C THR A 263 6.50 -8.96 4.58
N VAL A 264 6.21 -10.13 5.14
CA VAL A 264 5.19 -10.29 6.20
C VAL A 264 5.54 -9.41 7.41
N ASP A 265 6.82 -9.36 7.79
CA ASP A 265 7.29 -8.59 8.95
C ASP A 265 7.13 -7.09 8.75
N ALA A 266 7.40 -6.57 7.54
CA ALA A 266 7.16 -5.16 7.22
C ALA A 266 5.68 -4.81 7.37
N VAL A 267 4.78 -5.67 6.86
CA VAL A 267 3.33 -5.48 7.01
C VAL A 267 2.90 -5.54 8.48
N LYS A 268 3.38 -6.51 9.27
CA LYS A 268 3.07 -6.62 10.70
C LYS A 268 3.53 -5.39 11.49
N LYS A 269 4.74 -4.87 11.23
CA LYS A 269 5.25 -3.65 11.87
C LYS A 269 4.42 -2.41 11.51
N ALA A 270 4.04 -2.27 10.24
CA ALA A 270 3.13 -1.21 9.82
C ALA A 270 1.76 -1.32 10.51
N MET A 271 1.17 -2.52 10.56
CA MET A 271 -0.07 -2.74 11.30
C MET A 271 0.08 -2.38 12.78
N SER A 272 1.20 -2.73 13.43
CA SER A 272 1.47 -2.35 14.83
C SER A 272 1.43 -0.84 15.02
N ALA A 273 2.19 -0.10 14.21
CA ALA A 273 2.23 1.36 14.26
C ALA A 273 0.85 1.99 14.04
N GLY A 274 0.10 1.50 13.04
CA GLY A 274 -1.23 1.99 12.71
C GLY A 274 -2.28 1.70 13.78
N VAL A 275 -2.32 0.47 14.31
CA VAL A 275 -3.25 0.05 15.36
C VAL A 275 -3.00 0.84 16.65
N LYS A 276 -1.74 0.97 17.08
CA LYS A 276 -1.39 1.74 18.29
C LYS A 276 -1.79 3.22 18.17
N ALA A 277 -1.55 3.82 17.01
CA ALA A 277 -1.92 5.21 16.75
C ALA A 277 -3.44 5.40 16.72
N ALA A 278 -4.18 4.55 16.00
CA ALA A 278 -5.65 4.59 15.97
C ALA A 278 -6.25 4.41 17.37
N ALA A 279 -5.76 3.42 18.14
CA ALA A 279 -6.24 3.15 19.49
C ALA A 279 -5.97 4.29 20.49
N SER A 280 -5.05 5.19 20.18
CA SER A 280 -4.74 6.37 21.00
C SER A 280 -5.75 7.51 20.81
N VAL A 281 -6.64 7.43 19.81
CA VAL A 281 -7.61 8.48 19.52
C VAL A 281 -8.91 8.28 20.30
N SER A 282 -9.32 9.33 21.02
CA SER A 282 -10.61 9.35 21.73
C SER A 282 -11.78 9.18 20.76
N GLY A 283 -12.76 8.35 21.12
CA GLY A 283 -13.92 8.04 20.30
C GLY A 283 -13.75 6.82 19.39
N VAL A 284 -12.56 6.19 19.35
CA VAL A 284 -12.41 4.83 18.84
C VAL A 284 -12.96 3.86 19.88
N VAL A 285 -13.97 3.09 19.49
CA VAL A 285 -14.66 2.12 20.35
C VAL A 285 -13.94 0.79 20.33
N ARG A 286 -13.56 0.33 19.12
CA ARG A 286 -12.96 -0.99 18.93
C ARG A 286 -12.03 -1.03 17.71
N ILE A 287 -11.01 -1.85 17.79
CA ILE A 287 -10.21 -2.27 16.64
C ILE A 287 -10.42 -3.76 16.37
N SER A 288 -10.52 -4.12 15.09
CA SER A 288 -10.59 -5.51 14.62
C SER A 288 -9.76 -5.68 13.35
N ALA A 289 -9.83 -6.83 12.69
CA ALA A 289 -9.22 -7.08 11.40
C ALA A 289 -10.11 -7.98 10.53
N GLY A 290 -10.03 -7.77 9.22
CA GLY A 290 -10.71 -8.55 8.21
C GLY A 290 -9.96 -9.84 7.87
N ASN A 291 -10.68 -10.96 7.92
CA ASN A 291 -10.23 -12.26 7.44
C ASN A 291 -11.37 -13.04 6.78
N TYR A 292 -11.02 -14.17 6.18
CA TYR A 292 -11.90 -15.08 5.45
C TYR A 292 -11.94 -16.47 6.10
N GLY A 293 -11.80 -16.50 7.43
CA GLY A 293 -11.77 -17.73 8.22
C GLY A 293 -10.46 -18.52 8.09
N GLY A 294 -9.39 -17.92 7.58
CA GLY A 294 -8.09 -18.57 7.38
C GLY A 294 -8.09 -19.58 6.23
N LYS A 295 -9.01 -19.44 5.28
CA LYS A 295 -9.23 -20.40 4.18
C LYS A 295 -8.70 -19.92 2.83
N LEU A 296 -8.36 -18.64 2.68
CA LEU A 296 -7.97 -18.05 1.40
C LEU A 296 -6.52 -17.58 1.36
N GLY A 297 -6.09 -16.81 2.36
CA GLY A 297 -4.76 -16.23 2.46
C GLY A 297 -3.83 -17.11 3.31
N PRO A 298 -2.60 -17.39 2.85
CA PRO A 298 -1.65 -18.22 3.60
C PRO A 298 -1.00 -17.49 4.78
N TYR A 299 -1.05 -16.14 4.80
CA TYR A 299 -0.40 -15.34 5.83
C TYR A 299 -1.43 -14.76 6.79
N LYS A 300 -1.07 -14.74 8.08
CA LYS A 300 -1.93 -14.23 9.16
C LYS A 300 -1.15 -13.23 10.01
N ALA A 301 -1.78 -12.11 10.34
CA ALA A 301 -1.28 -11.14 11.30
C ALA A 301 -2.27 -11.05 12.46
N PHE A 302 -2.01 -11.81 13.53
CA PHE A 302 -2.82 -11.80 14.75
C PHE A 302 -2.62 -10.49 15.49
N LEU A 303 -3.71 -9.78 15.80
CA LEU A 303 -3.65 -8.43 16.39
C LEU A 303 -2.96 -8.41 17.76
N LYS A 304 -3.13 -9.49 18.53
CA LYS A 304 -2.47 -9.67 19.82
C LYS A 304 -0.95 -9.73 19.72
N GLU A 305 -0.42 -10.44 18.73
CA GLU A 305 1.03 -10.46 18.45
C GLU A 305 1.49 -9.13 17.85
N VAL A 306 0.71 -8.58 16.92
CA VAL A 306 1.06 -7.35 16.19
C VAL A 306 1.26 -6.18 17.16
N ILE A 307 0.41 -6.03 18.17
CA ILE A 307 0.50 -4.91 19.09
C ILE A 307 1.68 -5.00 20.07
N GLU A 308 2.25 -6.19 20.25
CA GLU A 308 3.46 -6.39 21.06
C GLU A 308 4.74 -6.02 20.30
N LEU A 309 4.67 -5.89 18.96
CA LEU A 309 5.82 -5.49 18.15
C LEU A 309 6.23 -4.04 18.42
N SER A 310 7.53 -3.83 18.57
CA SER A 310 8.18 -2.51 18.70
C SER A 310 8.11 -1.70 17.42
#